data_AF-A0A816LUL3-F1
#
_entry.id   AF-A0A816LUL3-F1
#
_cell.length_a   1.000
_cell.length_b   1.000
_cell.length_c   1.000
_cell.angle_alpha   90.00
_cell.angle_beta   90.00
_cell.angle_gamma   90.00
#
_symmetry.space_group_name_H-M   'P 1'
#
loop_
_entity.id
_entity.type
_entity.pdbx_description
1 polymer ?
#
loop_
_entity_poly.entity_id
_entity_poly.type
_entity_poly.pdbx_seq_one_letter_code
_entity_poly.pdbx_strand_id
1 'polypeptide(L)'
;MKKLIDSQQYRQALAIFDRQLSIGDQITFTLALKACTKLNDYQYGIRIHQQLSLKEIEDPYLQTSLIHFYMQCHNIDQADKIFSTMKNKTVYAYGAMFKGYISNNMPEKVLELFEKISIKIDELIIILLFNACAKLCNNRAIKTGRDALNR
;
A
#
# COMPACT_ATOMS: atom_id res chain seq x y z
N MET A 1 -4.60 17.05 11.93
CA MET A 1 -4.53 15.59 11.77
C MET A 1 -3.09 15.06 11.66
N LYS A 2 -2.26 15.56 10.73
CA LYS A 2 -0.87 15.08 10.53
C LYS A 2 -0.02 15.01 11.81
N LYS A 3 0.00 16.09 12.60
CA LYS A 3 0.70 16.13 13.91
C LYS A 3 0.31 14.96 14.83
N LEU A 4 -0.97 14.58 14.86
CA LEU A 4 -1.44 13.47 15.70
C LEU A 4 -0.93 12.12 15.20
N ILE A 5 -0.90 11.92 13.89
CA ILE A 5 -0.33 10.70 13.29
C ILE A 5 1.16 10.58 13.62
N ASP A 6 1.89 11.69 13.52
CA ASP A 6 3.34 11.73 13.80
C ASP A 6 3.62 11.51 15.30
N SER A 7 2.75 12.01 16.18
CA SER A 7 2.77 11.73 17.62
C SER A 7 2.12 10.39 18.02
N GLN A 8 1.78 9.52 17.06
CA GLN A 8 1.14 8.20 17.28
C GLN A 8 -0.22 8.23 18.01
N GLN A 9 -0.90 9.38 18.01
CA GLN A 9 -2.21 9.58 18.63
C GLN A 9 -3.34 9.20 17.64
N TYR A 10 -3.35 7.95 17.19
CA TYR A 10 -4.22 7.47 16.11
C TYR A 10 -5.73 7.58 16.43
N ARG A 11 -6.14 7.21 17.66
CA ARG A 11 -7.55 7.31 18.06
C ARG A 11 -8.05 8.75 18.07
N GLN A 12 -7.21 9.68 18.51
CA GLN A 12 -7.55 11.11 18.49
C GLN A 12 -7.61 11.64 17.06
N ALA A 13 -6.72 11.18 16.17
CA ALA A 13 -6.77 11.52 14.75
C ALA A 13 -8.10 11.09 14.12
N LEU A 14 -8.58 9.88 14.42
CA LEU A 14 -9.90 9.39 13.96
C LEU A 14 -11.06 10.18 14.56
N ALA A 15 -11.00 10.52 15.85
CA ALA A 15 -12.03 11.36 16.48
C ALA A 15 -12.12 12.76 15.84
N ILE A 16 -11.00 13.34 15.39
CA ILE A 16 -11.02 14.59 14.62
C ILE A 16 -11.59 14.38 13.22
N PHE A 17 -11.25 13.27 12.56
CA PHE A 17 -11.80 12.90 11.25
C PHE A 17 -13.34 12.80 11.29
N ASP A 18 -13.90 12.13 12.30
CA ASP A 18 -15.35 12.00 12.50
C ASP A 18 -16.03 13.37 12.68
N ARG A 19 -15.43 14.27 13.48
CA ARG A 19 -15.96 15.61 13.73
C ARG A 19 -15.95 16.51 12.49
N GLN A 20 -15.04 16.24 11.55
CA GLN A 20 -14.92 16.99 10.29
C GLN A 20 -15.86 16.46 9.18
N LEU A 21 -16.82 15.58 9.53
CA LEU A 21 -18.00 15.23 8.70
C LEU A 21 -17.68 14.63 7.33
N SER A 22 -16.60 13.86 7.17
CA SER A 22 -16.26 13.21 5.88
C SER A 22 -16.15 14.16 4.66
N ILE A 23 -16.06 15.47 4.88
CA ILE A 23 -15.70 16.51 3.89
C ILE A 23 -14.16 16.67 3.85
N GLY A 24 -13.42 15.62 4.21
CA GLY A 24 -11.97 15.59 4.14
C GLY A 24 -11.49 15.62 2.69
N ASP A 25 -10.37 16.30 2.47
CA ASP A 25 -9.58 16.17 1.25
C ASP A 25 -8.83 14.82 1.22
N GLN A 26 -8.16 14.53 0.10
CA GLN A 26 -7.41 13.29 -0.09
C GLN A 26 -6.35 13.05 1.01
N ILE A 27 -5.77 14.14 1.52
CA ILE A 27 -4.78 14.11 2.61
C ILE A 27 -5.44 13.63 3.91
N THR A 28 -6.60 14.17 4.25
CA THR A 28 -7.36 13.82 5.45
C THR A 28 -7.75 12.35 5.46
N PHE A 29 -8.25 11.83 4.32
CA PHE A 29 -8.56 10.42 4.15
C PHE A 29 -7.31 9.52 4.24
N THR A 30 -6.20 9.94 3.63
CA THR A 30 -4.92 9.22 3.72
C THR A 30 -4.44 9.09 5.16
N LEU A 31 -4.53 10.16 5.94
CA LEU A 31 -4.14 10.16 7.35
C LEU A 31 -5.07 9.29 8.21
N ALA A 32 -6.38 9.31 7.94
CA ALA A 32 -7.35 8.45 8.61
C ALA A 32 -7.08 6.96 8.31
N LEU A 33 -6.85 6.59 7.04
CA LEU A 33 -6.46 5.23 6.67
C LEU A 33 -5.17 4.79 7.36
N LYS A 34 -4.15 5.67 7.43
CA LYS A 34 -2.91 5.39 8.15
C LYS A 34 -3.17 5.13 9.65
N ALA A 35 -4.08 5.87 10.28
CA ALA A 35 -4.49 5.59 11.66
C ALA A 35 -5.17 4.22 11.78
N CYS A 36 -6.08 3.86 10.86
CA CYS A 36 -6.73 2.54 10.83
C CYS A 36 -5.71 1.42 10.68
N THR A 37 -4.75 1.54 9.74
CA THR A 37 -3.66 0.57 9.55
C THR A 37 -2.86 0.38 10.84
N LYS A 38 -2.54 1.47 11.57
CA LYS A 38 -1.76 1.39 12.81
C LYS A 38 -2.54 0.83 13.99
N LEU A 39 -3.87 0.99 13.98
CA LEU A 39 -4.76 0.42 14.99
C LEU A 39 -5.26 -0.98 14.63
N ASN A 40 -4.93 -1.49 13.43
CA ASN A 40 -5.56 -2.68 12.83
C ASN A 40 -7.10 -2.62 12.83
N ASP A 41 -7.67 -1.42 12.66
CA ASP A 41 -9.12 -1.21 12.67
C ASP A 41 -9.73 -1.41 11.28
N TYR A 42 -9.95 -2.69 10.95
CA TYR A 42 -10.46 -3.09 9.63
C TYR A 42 -11.85 -2.53 9.34
N GLN A 43 -12.74 -2.54 10.34
CA GLN A 43 -14.13 -2.11 10.18
C GLN A 43 -14.20 -0.62 9.86
N TYR A 44 -13.41 0.20 10.56
CA TYR A 44 -13.38 1.64 10.30
C TYR A 44 -12.75 1.95 8.93
N GLY A 45 -11.66 1.27 8.56
CA GLY A 45 -11.02 1.50 7.26
C GLY A 45 -11.89 1.11 6.06
N ILE A 46 -12.73 0.07 6.16
CA ILE A 46 -13.72 -0.23 5.11
C ILE A 46 -14.76 0.88 5.00
N ARG A 47 -15.26 1.41 6.12
CA ARG A 47 -16.21 2.53 6.10
C ARG A 47 -15.60 3.75 5.39
N ILE A 48 -14.33 4.05 5.66
CA ILE A 48 -13.60 5.08 4.93
C ILE A 48 -13.57 4.74 3.43
N HIS A 49 -13.18 3.52 3.04
CA HIS A 49 -13.11 3.16 1.63
C HIS A 49 -14.48 3.27 0.93
N GLN A 50 -15.57 2.85 1.56
CA GLN A 50 -16.93 3.01 1.03
C GLN A 50 -17.29 4.48 0.77
N GLN A 51 -16.92 5.38 1.69
CA GLN A 51 -17.11 6.83 1.49
C GLN A 51 -16.29 7.37 0.31
N LEU A 52 -15.11 6.80 0.07
CA LEU A 52 -14.24 7.17 -1.05
C LEU A 52 -14.75 6.64 -2.40
N SER A 53 -15.32 5.43 -2.43
CA SER A 53 -15.84 4.82 -3.66
C SER A 53 -16.98 5.65 -4.28
N LEU A 54 -17.73 6.41 -3.47
CA LEU A 54 -18.77 7.32 -3.94
C LEU A 54 -18.24 8.59 -4.63
N LYS A 55 -16.93 8.87 -4.50
CA LYS A 55 -16.30 10.12 -4.97
C LYS A 55 -15.36 9.92 -6.17
N GLU A 56 -15.30 8.71 -6.75
CA GLU A 56 -14.44 8.34 -7.91
C GLU A 56 -12.99 8.85 -7.80
N ILE A 57 -12.33 8.59 -6.66
CA ILE A 57 -11.02 9.18 -6.40
C ILE A 57 -9.90 8.43 -7.15
N GLU A 58 -9.23 9.16 -8.04
CA GLU A 58 -8.09 8.68 -8.85
C GLU A 58 -6.72 9.07 -8.27
N ASP A 59 -6.66 9.59 -7.05
CA ASP A 59 -5.40 10.01 -6.43
C ASP A 59 -4.50 8.82 -6.08
N PRO A 60 -3.29 8.71 -6.68
CA PRO A 60 -2.42 7.57 -6.47
C PRO A 60 -1.91 7.47 -5.02
N TYR A 61 -1.80 8.58 -4.29
CA TYR A 61 -1.36 8.56 -2.88
C TYR A 61 -2.41 7.95 -1.97
N LEU A 62 -3.69 8.31 -2.16
CA LEU A 62 -4.79 7.74 -1.43
C LEU A 62 -4.99 6.26 -1.77
N GLN A 63 -4.93 5.90 -3.06
CA GLN A 63 -5.01 4.50 -3.51
C GLN A 63 -3.86 3.65 -2.94
N THR A 64 -2.63 4.20 -2.90
CA THR A 64 -1.49 3.54 -2.25
C THR A 64 -1.70 3.36 -0.74
N SER A 65 -2.39 4.29 -0.10
CA SER A 65 -2.72 4.20 1.33
C SER A 65 -3.78 3.13 1.60
N LEU A 66 -4.77 2.98 0.71
CA LEU A 66 -5.74 1.87 0.75
C LEU A 66 -5.05 0.51 0.56
N ILE A 67 -4.10 0.41 -0.38
CA ILE A 67 -3.30 -0.81 -0.58
C ILE A 67 -2.58 -1.20 0.73
N HIS A 68 -1.87 -0.25 1.36
CA HIS A 68 -1.21 -0.52 2.65
C HIS A 68 -2.19 -0.98 3.73
N PHE A 69 -3.36 -0.34 3.82
CA PHE A 69 -4.41 -0.72 4.77
C PHE A 69 -4.88 -2.16 4.54
N TYR A 70 -5.26 -2.51 3.31
CA TYR A 70 -5.76 -3.85 3.00
C TYR A 70 -4.70 -4.94 3.14
N MET A 71 -3.45 -4.67 2.75
CA MET A 71 -2.33 -5.58 2.94
C MET A 71 -2.06 -5.85 4.43
N GLN A 72 -2.16 -4.82 5.28
CA GLN A 72 -2.00 -4.96 6.74
C GLN A 72 -3.15 -5.77 7.36
N CYS A 73 -4.36 -5.64 6.82
CA CYS A 73 -5.53 -6.40 7.25
C CYS A 73 -5.64 -7.79 6.59
N HIS A 74 -4.58 -8.28 5.95
CA HIS A 74 -4.53 -9.58 5.26
C HIS A 74 -5.57 -9.77 4.16
N ASN A 75 -6.16 -8.69 3.64
CA ASN A 75 -7.10 -8.73 2.53
C ASN A 75 -6.38 -8.39 1.22
N ILE A 76 -5.59 -9.36 0.75
CA ILE A 76 -4.73 -9.20 -0.43
C ILE A 76 -5.56 -8.95 -1.69
N ASP A 77 -6.71 -9.61 -1.83
CA ASP A 77 -7.57 -9.50 -3.02
C ASP A 77 -8.07 -8.07 -3.25
N GLN A 78 -8.45 -7.35 -2.18
CA GLN A 78 -8.86 -5.95 -2.31
C GLN A 78 -7.67 -5.04 -2.65
N ALA A 79 -6.49 -5.31 -2.10
CA ALA A 79 -5.29 -4.56 -2.47
C ALA A 79 -4.92 -4.80 -3.96
N ASP A 80 -4.98 -6.05 -4.43
CA ASP A 80 -4.75 -6.44 -5.82
C ASP A 80 -5.77 -5.74 -6.75
N LYS A 81 -7.04 -5.72 -6.36
CA LYS A 81 -8.10 -5.03 -7.11
C LYS A 81 -7.81 -3.53 -7.24
N ILE A 82 -7.54 -2.84 -6.14
CA ILE A 82 -7.23 -1.40 -6.16
C ILE A 82 -6.03 -1.14 -7.05
N PHE A 83 -4.93 -1.86 -6.83
CA PHE A 83 -3.71 -1.72 -7.62
C PHE A 83 -3.96 -1.92 -9.12
N SER A 84 -4.72 -2.97 -9.49
CA SER A 84 -5.05 -3.25 -10.90
C SER A 84 -5.78 -2.08 -11.57
N THR A 85 -6.71 -1.43 -10.85
CA THR A 85 -7.52 -0.30 -11.35
C THR A 85 -6.78 1.04 -11.36
N MET A 86 -5.61 1.16 -10.73
CA MET A 86 -4.83 2.41 -10.74
C MET A 86 -4.38 2.75 -12.17
N LYS A 87 -4.77 3.93 -12.66
CA LYS A 87 -4.28 4.47 -13.94
C LYS A 87 -2.80 4.81 -13.89
N ASN A 88 -2.36 5.45 -12.80
CA ASN A 88 -0.98 5.90 -12.59
C ASN A 88 -0.34 5.15 -11.41
N LYS A 89 0.29 4.01 -11.70
CA LYS A 89 1.02 3.22 -10.70
C LYS A 89 2.37 3.88 -10.40
N THR A 90 2.53 4.42 -9.20
CA THR A 90 3.78 5.05 -8.76
C THR A 90 4.72 4.02 -8.15
N VAL A 91 5.99 4.40 -7.96
CA VAL A 91 6.98 3.56 -7.27
C VAL A 91 6.55 3.20 -5.84
N TYR A 92 5.84 4.12 -5.17
CA TYR A 92 5.27 3.88 -3.85
C TYR A 92 4.11 2.87 -3.87
N ALA A 93 3.30 2.84 -4.93
CA ALA A 93 2.24 1.85 -5.10
C ALA A 93 2.82 0.44 -5.28
N TYR A 94 3.82 0.27 -6.15
CA TYR A 94 4.55 -1.00 -6.30
C TYR A 94 5.23 -1.40 -4.97
N GLY A 95 5.89 -0.45 -4.29
CA GLY A 95 6.50 -0.68 -2.99
C GLY A 95 5.51 -1.13 -1.92
N ALA A 96 4.29 -0.59 -1.92
CA ALA A 96 3.21 -1.01 -1.03
C ALA A 96 2.78 -2.46 -1.29
N MET A 97 2.62 -2.82 -2.57
CA MET A 97 2.31 -4.20 -2.97
C MET A 97 3.43 -5.17 -2.58
N PHE A 98 4.68 -4.82 -2.86
CA PHE A 98 5.83 -5.68 -2.56
C PHE A 98 5.97 -5.91 -1.07
N LYS A 99 5.93 -4.84 -0.26
CA LYS A 99 5.93 -4.94 1.21
C LYS A 99 4.78 -5.80 1.70
N GLY A 100 3.58 -5.58 1.17
CA GLY A 100 2.38 -6.33 1.51
C GLY A 100 2.51 -7.82 1.22
N TYR A 101 2.96 -8.21 0.03
CA TYR A 101 3.19 -9.61 -0.30
C TYR A 101 4.26 -10.26 0.58
N ILE A 102 5.37 -9.56 0.86
CA ILE A 102 6.43 -10.05 1.73
C ILE A 102 5.93 -10.27 3.16
N SER A 103 5.11 -9.36 3.70
CA SER A 103 4.55 -9.47 5.06
C SER A 103 3.44 -10.51 5.15
N ASN A 104 2.75 -10.79 4.03
CA ASN A 104 1.71 -11.81 3.92
C ASN A 104 2.27 -13.18 3.48
N ASN A 105 3.59 -13.39 3.52
CA ASN A 105 4.26 -14.64 3.16
C ASN A 105 3.98 -15.11 1.71
N MET A 106 3.92 -14.17 0.77
CA MET A 106 3.74 -14.43 -0.67
C MET A 106 4.87 -13.81 -1.53
N PRO A 107 6.16 -14.06 -1.23
CA PRO A 107 7.26 -13.42 -1.95
C PRO A 107 7.30 -13.75 -3.46
N GLU A 108 6.67 -14.83 -3.91
CA GLU A 108 6.54 -15.19 -5.33
C GLU A 108 5.77 -14.11 -6.12
N LYS A 109 4.70 -13.56 -5.54
CA LYS A 109 3.90 -12.49 -6.16
C LYS A 109 4.74 -11.21 -6.39
N VAL A 110 5.80 -11.00 -5.61
CA VAL A 110 6.74 -9.90 -5.84
C VAL A 110 7.49 -10.08 -7.16
N LEU A 111 7.98 -11.30 -7.43
CA LEU A 111 8.67 -11.61 -8.69
C LEU A 111 7.73 -11.44 -9.89
N GLU A 112 6.51 -11.97 -9.78
CA GLU A 112 5.49 -11.87 -10.84
C GLU A 112 5.11 -10.41 -11.14
N LEU A 113 5.00 -9.57 -10.10
CA LEU A 113 4.68 -8.17 -10.28
C LEU A 113 5.90 -7.38 -10.80
N PHE A 114 7.11 -7.73 -10.39
CA PHE A 114 8.35 -7.13 -10.90
C PHE A 114 8.55 -7.38 -12.40
N GLU A 115 8.22 -8.58 -12.89
CA GLU A 115 8.27 -8.89 -14.32
C GLU A 115 7.38 -7.95 -15.17
N LYS A 116 6.28 -7.46 -14.58
CA LYS A 116 5.31 -6.55 -15.21
C LYS A 116 5.58 -5.08 -14.91
N ILE A 117 6.67 -4.75 -14.21
CA ILE A 117 6.97 -3.36 -13.84
C ILE A 117 7.22 -2.51 -15.09
N SER A 118 6.51 -1.40 -15.19
CA SER A 118 6.55 -0.49 -16.34
C SER A 118 7.10 0.89 -16.00
N ILE A 119 7.62 1.06 -14.77
CA ILE A 119 8.15 2.31 -14.25
C ILE A 119 9.67 2.20 -14.10
N LYS A 120 10.33 3.36 -13.98
CA LYS A 120 11.75 3.39 -13.60
C LYS A 120 11.92 2.72 -12.23
N ILE A 121 12.81 1.75 -12.18
CA ILE A 121 13.19 1.06 -10.94
C ILE A 121 14.01 2.04 -10.09
N ASP A 122 13.65 2.14 -8.82
CA ASP A 122 14.41 2.90 -7.83
C ASP A 122 14.98 1.97 -6.74
N GLU A 123 15.75 2.55 -5.83
CA GLU A 123 16.37 1.84 -4.72
C GLU A 123 15.33 1.11 -3.85
N LEU A 124 14.14 1.69 -3.64
CA LEU A 124 13.08 1.09 -2.85
C LEU A 124 12.59 -0.23 -3.48
N ILE A 125 12.33 -0.25 -4.78
CA ILE A 125 11.89 -1.48 -5.48
C ILE A 125 12.97 -2.55 -5.42
N ILE A 126 14.24 -2.17 -5.61
CA ILE A 126 15.37 -3.09 -5.57
C ILE A 126 15.50 -3.74 -4.19
N ILE A 127 15.49 -2.94 -3.13
CA ILE A 127 15.56 -3.45 -1.74
C ILE A 127 14.43 -4.45 -1.47
N LEU A 128 13.21 -4.12 -1.86
CA LEU A 128 12.06 -4.98 -1.63
C LEU A 128 12.09 -6.27 -2.47
N LEU A 129 12.57 -6.18 -3.72
CA LEU A 129 12.80 -7.35 -4.55
C LEU A 129 13.83 -8.29 -3.91
N PHE A 130 14.97 -7.76 -3.44
CA PHE A 130 15.98 -8.57 -2.76
C PHE A 130 15.45 -9.22 -1.49
N ASN A 131 14.64 -8.52 -0.70
CA ASN A 131 13.98 -9.10 0.47
C ASN A 131 13.08 -10.29 0.08
N ALA A 132 12.33 -10.17 -1.02
CA ALA A 132 11.52 -11.28 -1.53
C ALA A 132 12.41 -12.44 -2.03
N CYS A 133 13.49 -12.15 -2.76
CA CYS A 133 14.43 -13.15 -3.24
C CYS A 133 15.09 -13.93 -2.09
N ALA A 134 15.50 -13.22 -1.04
CA ALA A 134 16.09 -13.80 0.16
C ALA A 134 15.10 -14.72 0.92
N LYS A 135 13.80 -14.43 0.87
CA LYS A 135 12.77 -15.32 1.43
C LYS A 135 12.53 -16.58 0.58
N LEU A 136 12.76 -16.52 -0.72
CA LEU A 136 12.48 -17.61 -1.67
C LEU A 136 13.61 -18.62 -1.81
N CYS A 137 14.87 -18.17 -1.72
CA CYS A 137 16.06 -19.02 -1.85
C CYS A 137 16.07 -19.96 -3.06
N ASN A 138 15.54 -19.53 -4.22
CA ASN A 138 15.45 -20.34 -5.44
C ASN A 138 16.15 -19.69 -6.66
N ASN A 139 16.42 -20.48 -7.69
CA ASN A 139 17.15 -20.03 -8.89
C ASN A 139 16.41 -18.91 -9.64
N ARG A 140 15.07 -18.92 -9.64
CA ARG A 140 14.26 -17.86 -10.27
C ARG A 140 14.48 -16.51 -9.58
N ALA A 141 14.48 -16.49 -8.25
CA ALA A 141 14.75 -15.31 -7.45
C ALA A 141 16.16 -14.74 -7.70
N ILE A 142 17.18 -15.59 -7.76
CA ILE A 142 18.56 -15.17 -8.06
C ILE A 142 18.65 -14.51 -9.43
N LYS A 143 18.04 -15.14 -10.45
CA LYS A 143 18.00 -14.60 -11.81
C LYS A 143 17.30 -13.24 -11.85
N THR A 144 16.10 -13.16 -11.25
CA THR A 144 15.30 -11.92 -11.23
C THR A 144 16.04 -10.78 -10.52
N GLY A 145 16.70 -11.06 -9.39
CA GLY A 145 17.51 -10.06 -8.67
C GLY A 145 18.70 -9.57 -9.48
N ARG A 146 19.37 -10.44 -10.25
CA ARG A 146 20.44 -10.04 -11.17
C ARG A 146 19.92 -9.18 -12.32
N ASP A 147 18.79 -9.56 -12.92
CA ASP A 147 18.18 -8.80 -14.02
C ASP A 147 17.77 -7.38 -13.58
N ALA A 148 17.35 -7.23 -12.31
CA ALA A 148 16.99 -5.94 -11.73
C ALA A 148 18.17 -4.95 -11.61
N LEU A 149 19.40 -5.42 -11.38
CA LEU A 149 20.59 -4.57 -11.31
C LEU A 149 21.03 -4.03 -12.67
N ASN A 150 20.55 -4.62 -13.76
CA ASN A 150 20.95 -4.29 -15.13
C ASN A 150 19.90 -3.45 -15.88
N ARG A 151 18.79 -3.06 -15.22
CA ARG A 151 17.70 -2.24 -15.77
C ARG A 151 17.77 -0.81 -15.26
#